data_AF-A0A959KA03-F1
#
_entry.id   AF-A0A959KA03-F1
#
_cell.length_a   1.000
_cell.length_b   1.000
_cell.length_c   1.000
_cell.angle_alpha   90.00
_cell.angle_beta   90.00
_cell.angle_gamma   90.00
#
_symmetry.space_group_name_H-M   'P 1'
#
loop_
_entity.id
_entity.type
_entity.pdbx_description
1 polymer ?
#
loop_
_entity_poly.entity_id
_entity_poly.type
_entity_poly.pdbx_seq_one_letter_code
_entity_poly.pdbx_strand_id
1 'polypeptide(L)'
;MKKYFYSDGKEKHGPLSLEELKHEGISKETLIWFEGLDDWKRAGDLDEMKPILELQPPPIFTNEKNESNEPEEWAVEVSDMKEGQGRPTKKGMFSSPFSFDGRIRRTEYGISLIIYVIVATFLNAIVESGEAPIIGLAYIPMLWFLWAQGAKRCHDVGNNGWWQIIPFYVFWLLFQDGQPGLNEYGYNPKG
;
A
#
# COMPACT_ATOMS: atom_id res chain seq x y z
N MET A 1 28.23 28.10 -28.08
CA MET A 1 27.02 27.26 -28.01
C MET A 1 26.54 27.28 -26.57
N LYS A 2 25.25 27.58 -26.31
CA LYS A 2 24.71 27.54 -24.94
C LYS A 2 24.72 26.10 -24.42
N LYS A 3 25.13 25.90 -23.18
CA LYS A 3 25.10 24.61 -22.48
C LYS A 3 23.97 24.63 -21.46
N TYR A 4 23.17 23.57 -21.46
CA TYR A 4 22.01 23.42 -20.61
C TYR A 4 22.24 22.31 -19.58
N PHE A 5 21.63 22.49 -18.42
CA PHE A 5 21.56 21.51 -17.35
C PHE A 5 20.10 21.30 -16.99
N TYR A 6 19.69 20.06 -16.73
CA TYR A 6 18.35 19.76 -16.26
C TYR A 6 18.39 18.95 -14.96
N SER A 7 17.33 19.02 -14.17
CA SER A 7 17.15 18.23 -12.96
C SER A 7 15.75 17.65 -12.90
N ASP A 8 15.68 16.35 -12.58
CA ASP A 8 14.46 15.58 -12.35
C ASP A 8 13.99 15.64 -10.87
N GLY A 9 14.62 16.51 -10.07
CA GLY A 9 14.37 16.68 -8.64
C GLY A 9 15.22 15.78 -7.73
N LYS A 10 16.01 14.85 -8.29
CA LYS A 10 16.92 13.99 -7.53
C LYS A 10 18.38 14.16 -7.96
N GLU A 11 18.62 14.27 -9.26
CA GLU A 11 19.96 14.39 -9.83
C GLU A 11 20.07 15.57 -10.81
N LYS A 12 21.31 16.00 -11.08
CA LYS A 12 21.63 17.08 -12.02
C LYS A 12 22.30 16.47 -13.23
N HIS A 13 21.76 16.74 -14.41
CA HIS A 13 22.26 16.21 -15.67
C HIS A 13 22.76 17.35 -16.55
N GLY A 14 23.93 17.16 -17.18
CA GLY A 14 24.56 18.15 -18.04
C GLY A 14 26.09 18.15 -17.96
N PRO A 15 26.77 18.96 -18.78
CA PRO A 15 26.22 19.92 -19.74
C PRO A 15 25.73 19.25 -21.03
N LEU A 16 24.53 19.60 -21.48
CA LEU A 16 23.92 19.13 -22.74
C LEU A 16 23.65 20.31 -23.69
N SER A 17 23.62 20.03 -24.98
CA SER A 17 23.15 20.93 -26.03
C SER A 17 21.62 20.91 -26.15
N LEU A 18 21.04 21.91 -26.81
CA LEU A 18 19.58 22.01 -26.98
C LEU A 18 18.98 20.84 -27.78
N GLU A 19 19.77 20.21 -28.65
CA GLU A 19 19.35 19.05 -29.44
C GLU A 19 19.35 17.77 -28.61
N GLU A 20 20.39 17.54 -27.81
CA GLU A 20 20.45 16.42 -26.86
C GLU A 20 19.31 16.52 -25.84
N LEU A 21 19.02 17.74 -25.39
CA LEU A 21 17.94 18.04 -24.44
C LEU A 21 16.53 17.68 -24.99
N LYS A 22 16.34 17.63 -26.32
CA LYS A 22 15.09 17.15 -26.94
C LYS A 22 14.89 15.65 -26.78
N HIS A 23 15.97 14.88 -26.74
CA HIS A 23 15.90 13.42 -26.65
C HIS A 23 15.67 12.91 -25.22
N GLU A 24 15.89 13.76 -24.21
CA GLU A 24 15.79 13.43 -22.79
C GLU A 24 14.35 13.48 -22.23
N GLY A 25 13.32 13.63 -23.08
CA GLY A 25 11.93 13.48 -22.66
C GLY A 25 11.45 14.53 -21.64
N ILE A 26 11.93 15.76 -21.75
CA ILE A 26 11.72 16.82 -20.78
C ILE A 26 10.25 17.26 -20.71
N SER A 27 9.73 17.30 -19.49
CA SER A 27 8.37 17.72 -19.18
C SER A 27 8.31 19.21 -18.81
N LYS A 28 7.12 19.80 -18.79
CA LYS A 28 6.92 21.21 -18.35
C LYS A 28 7.43 21.48 -16.93
N GLU A 29 7.47 20.45 -16.08
CA GLU A 29 7.84 20.55 -14.67
C GLU A 29 9.34 20.38 -14.42
N THR A 30 10.11 19.93 -15.42
CA THR A 30 11.55 19.70 -15.29
C THR A 30 12.28 21.02 -15.06
N LEU A 31 13.18 21.07 -14.07
CA LEU A 31 13.97 22.27 -13.78
C LEU A 31 15.15 22.34 -14.74
N ILE A 32 15.32 23.47 -15.41
CA ILE A 32 16.40 23.75 -16.34
C ILE A 32 17.18 24.97 -15.89
N TRP A 33 18.51 24.88 -16.04
CA TRP A 33 19.43 25.99 -15.86
C TRP A 33 20.39 26.07 -17.04
N PHE A 34 20.73 27.28 -17.46
CA PHE A 34 21.78 27.54 -18.43
C PHE A 34 22.48 28.86 -18.10
N GLU A 35 23.67 29.03 -18.65
CA GLU A 35 24.51 30.21 -18.44
C GLU A 35 23.77 31.50 -18.86
N GLY A 36 23.43 32.34 -17.88
CA GLY A 36 22.61 33.55 -18.06
C GLY A 36 21.31 33.59 -17.25
N LEU A 37 20.97 32.52 -16.53
CA LEU A 37 19.88 32.49 -15.55
C LEU A 37 20.41 32.65 -14.12
N ASP A 38 19.75 33.50 -13.32
CA ASP A 38 20.07 33.68 -11.91
C ASP A 38 19.83 32.40 -11.08
N ASP A 39 18.77 31.65 -11.40
CA ASP A 39 18.35 30.42 -10.71
C ASP A 39 17.73 29.38 -11.67
N TRP A 40 17.56 28.14 -11.19
CA TRP A 40 16.86 27.07 -11.92
C TRP A 40 15.41 27.47 -12.21
N LYS A 41 15.00 27.37 -13.48
CA LYS A 41 13.63 27.69 -13.92
C LYS A 41 12.94 26.46 -14.50
N ARG A 42 11.62 26.40 -14.39
CA ARG A 42 10.85 25.31 -15.00
C ARG A 42 10.93 25.39 -16.51
N ALA A 43 11.04 24.24 -17.17
CA ALA A 43 11.06 24.16 -18.63
C ALA A 43 9.82 24.82 -19.25
N GLY A 44 8.65 24.73 -18.59
CA GLY A 44 7.42 25.39 -19.04
C GLY A 44 7.46 26.93 -19.07
N ASP A 45 8.30 27.56 -18.24
CA ASP A 45 8.37 29.02 -18.08
C ASP A 45 9.40 29.67 -19.01
N LEU A 46 10.21 28.87 -19.71
CA LEU A 46 11.24 29.34 -20.61
C LEU A 46 10.70 29.36 -22.04
N ASP A 47 10.58 30.55 -22.63
CA ASP A 47 10.19 30.71 -24.04
C ASP A 47 11.10 29.93 -25.00
N GLU A 48 12.38 29.75 -24.64
CA GLU A 48 13.36 28.97 -25.38
C GLU A 48 13.05 27.45 -25.39
N MET A 49 12.21 26.95 -24.48
CA MET A 49 11.84 25.53 -24.34
C MET A 49 10.51 25.17 -25.01
N LYS A 50 9.74 26.18 -25.48
CA LYS A 50 8.48 25.97 -26.22
C LYS A 50 8.60 24.97 -27.40
N PRO A 51 9.66 25.00 -28.24
CA PRO A 51 9.79 24.06 -29.35
C PRO A 51 9.98 22.60 -28.91
N ILE A 52 10.47 22.38 -27.69
CA ILE A 52 10.71 21.05 -27.12
C ILE A 52 9.43 20.51 -26.49
N LEU A 53 8.65 21.38 -25.84
CA LEU A 53 7.38 21.04 -25.19
C LEU A 53 6.23 20.83 -26.18
N GLU A 54 6.27 21.46 -27.35
CA GLU A 54 5.23 21.37 -28.38
C GLU A 54 5.32 20.11 -29.27
N LEU A 55 6.40 19.33 -29.17
CA LEU A 55 6.59 18.09 -29.94
C LEU A 55 5.93 16.85 -29.30
N GLN A 56 5.27 16.99 -28.16
CA GLN A 56 4.43 15.93 -27.59
C GLN A 56 2.96 16.18 -27.94
N PRO A 57 2.31 15.30 -28.72
CA PRO A 57 0.86 15.41 -28.90
C PRO A 57 0.16 15.29 -27.52
N PRO A 58 -0.95 16.02 -27.30
CA PRO A 58 -1.65 16.03 -26.03
C PRO A 58 -2.06 14.62 -25.59
N PRO A 59 -2.13 14.35 -24.27
CA PRO A 59 -2.51 13.04 -23.76
C PRO A 59 -3.91 12.67 -24.27
N ILE A 60 -4.01 11.52 -24.94
CA ILE A 60 -5.28 10.96 -25.37
C ILE A 60 -6.03 10.50 -24.11
N PHE A 61 -7.09 11.20 -23.74
CA PHE A 61 -8.08 10.68 -22.80
C PHE A 61 -9.01 9.74 -23.56
N THR A 62 -8.71 8.45 -23.56
CA THR A 62 -9.65 7.40 -23.97
C THR A 62 -9.73 6.34 -22.89
N ASN A 63 -10.85 6.40 -22.17
CA ASN A 63 -11.47 5.23 -21.57
C ASN A 63 -11.62 4.14 -22.64
N GLU A 64 -11.42 2.88 -22.24
CA GLU A 64 -11.53 1.64 -23.01
C GLU A 64 -10.17 1.01 -23.39
N LYS A 65 -9.67 0.17 -22.48
CA LYS A 65 -8.71 -0.88 -22.81
C LYS A 65 -9.49 -2.09 -23.33
N ASN A 66 -9.39 -2.37 -24.63
CA ASN A 66 -9.12 -3.74 -25.07
C ASN A 66 -8.49 -3.78 -26.48
N GLU A 67 -7.46 -4.65 -26.59
CA GLU A 67 -6.89 -5.28 -27.80
C GLU A 67 -6.30 -4.35 -28.89
N SER A 68 -5.07 -4.52 -29.40
CA SER A 68 -4.25 -5.72 -29.59
C SER A 68 -2.81 -5.34 -29.99
N ASN A 69 -1.85 -6.22 -29.63
CA ASN A 69 -0.48 -6.42 -30.14
C ASN A 69 0.68 -5.70 -29.43
N GLU A 70 1.12 -6.30 -28.32
CA GLU A 70 2.50 -6.23 -27.80
C GLU A 70 3.25 -7.56 -28.07
N PRO A 71 4.60 -7.58 -28.09
CA PRO A 71 5.42 -8.69 -28.62
C PRO A 71 5.36 -9.98 -27.77
N GLU A 72 5.41 -11.14 -28.42
CA GLU A 72 5.16 -12.48 -27.84
C GLU A 72 6.14 -12.99 -26.76
N GLU A 73 7.23 -12.28 -26.43
CA GLU A 73 8.34 -12.87 -25.65
C GLU A 73 8.35 -12.50 -24.15
N TRP A 74 7.64 -11.46 -23.72
CA TRP A 74 7.53 -11.05 -22.30
C TRP A 74 6.21 -11.49 -21.65
N ALA A 75 5.29 -12.09 -22.41
CA ALA A 75 3.94 -12.44 -21.96
C ALA A 75 3.89 -13.73 -21.11
N VAL A 76 4.93 -14.57 -21.12
CA VAL A 76 4.92 -15.87 -20.42
C VAL A 76 5.21 -15.74 -18.92
N GLU A 77 5.92 -14.69 -18.48
CA GLU A 77 6.26 -14.52 -17.04
C GLU A 77 5.24 -13.71 -16.24
N VAL A 78 4.41 -12.88 -16.90
CA VAL A 78 3.47 -11.98 -16.22
C VAL A 78 2.10 -12.63 -15.98
N SER A 79 1.76 -13.69 -16.71
CA SER A 79 0.46 -14.40 -16.58
C SER A 79 0.27 -15.09 -15.23
N ASP A 80 1.35 -15.36 -14.49
CA ASP A 80 1.29 -16.04 -13.18
C ASP A 80 1.20 -15.08 -11.98
N MET A 81 1.21 -13.75 -12.19
CA MET A 81 1.11 -12.80 -11.08
C MET A 81 -0.30 -12.18 -10.94
N LYS A 82 -1.12 -12.93 -10.20
CA LYS A 82 -2.27 -12.48 -9.39
C LYS A 82 -3.59 -12.21 -10.13
N GLU A 83 -4.00 -13.17 -10.94
CA GLU A 83 -5.43 -13.45 -11.13
C GLU A 83 -5.99 -14.00 -9.79
N GLY A 84 -6.56 -13.14 -8.94
CA GLY A 84 -7.09 -13.61 -7.66
C GLY A 84 -7.68 -12.57 -6.71
N GLN A 85 -7.56 -11.27 -6.98
CA GLN A 85 -8.20 -10.25 -6.14
C GLN A 85 -9.40 -9.64 -6.87
N GLY A 86 -10.53 -10.35 -6.77
CA GLY A 86 -11.83 -9.85 -7.21
C GLY A 86 -12.18 -8.50 -6.58
N ARG A 87 -13.06 -7.73 -7.26
CA ARG A 87 -13.55 -6.42 -6.81
C ARG A 87 -13.82 -6.41 -5.30
N PRO A 88 -13.48 -5.32 -4.57
CA PRO A 88 -13.72 -5.23 -3.14
C PRO A 88 -15.23 -5.27 -2.88
N THR A 89 -15.76 -6.45 -2.57
CA THR A 89 -17.10 -6.58 -2.00
C THR A 89 -17.00 -6.09 -0.57
N LYS A 90 -17.93 -5.22 -0.16
CA LYS A 90 -17.96 -4.68 1.20
C LYS A 90 -18.26 -5.82 2.18
N LYS A 91 -17.21 -6.46 2.67
CA LYS A 91 -17.28 -7.57 3.61
C LYS A 91 -17.76 -7.07 4.98
N GLY A 92 -18.65 -7.81 5.64
CA GLY A 92 -19.07 -7.51 7.01
C GLY A 92 -17.92 -7.67 8.01
N MET A 93 -18.05 -7.01 9.17
CA MET A 93 -17.14 -7.20 10.30
C MET A 93 -17.17 -8.67 10.76
N PHE A 94 -16.03 -9.26 11.14
CA PHE A 94 -15.93 -10.66 11.58
C PHE A 94 -16.34 -11.72 10.55
N SER A 95 -16.23 -11.41 9.27
CA SER A 95 -16.54 -12.36 8.19
C SER A 95 -15.62 -13.58 8.13
N SER A 96 -14.37 -13.46 8.61
CA SER A 96 -13.41 -14.57 8.74
C SER A 96 -12.59 -14.43 10.05
N PRO A 97 -13.18 -14.75 11.21
CA PRO A 97 -12.60 -14.46 12.52
C PRO A 97 -11.52 -15.47 12.97
N PHE A 98 -11.44 -16.64 12.33
CA PHE A 98 -10.44 -17.67 12.66
C PHE A 98 -9.38 -17.85 11.56
N SER A 99 -9.40 -17.01 10.52
CA SER A 99 -8.41 -16.99 9.45
C SER A 99 -7.44 -15.82 9.63
N PHE A 100 -6.21 -16.04 9.19
CA PHE A 100 -5.12 -15.06 9.17
C PHE A 100 -5.16 -14.13 7.96
N ASP A 101 -6.05 -14.42 7.00
CA ASP A 101 -6.08 -13.73 5.72
C ASP A 101 -6.88 -12.45 5.80
N GLY A 102 -6.35 -11.43 5.13
CA GLY A 102 -6.97 -10.13 5.04
C GLY A 102 -6.56 -9.18 6.16
N ARG A 103 -7.38 -8.15 6.32
CA ARG A 103 -7.08 -6.97 7.13
C ARG A 103 -8.27 -6.65 8.02
N ILE A 104 -7.99 -6.26 9.26
CA ILE A 104 -9.01 -5.74 10.18
C ILE A 104 -8.64 -4.38 10.73
N ARG A 105 -9.65 -3.56 10.95
CA ARG A 105 -9.51 -2.20 11.50
C ARG A 105 -9.47 -2.23 13.02
N ARG A 106 -9.06 -1.11 13.62
CA ARG A 106 -9.05 -0.89 15.08
C ARG A 106 -10.34 -1.28 15.81
N THR A 107 -11.52 -1.05 15.20
CA THR A 107 -12.81 -1.35 15.84
C THR A 107 -13.03 -2.86 15.96
N GLU A 108 -12.81 -3.60 14.88
CA GLU A 108 -12.92 -5.07 14.90
C GLU A 108 -11.88 -5.66 15.85
N TYR A 109 -10.64 -5.16 15.81
CA TYR A 109 -9.58 -5.59 16.71
C TYR A 109 -9.91 -5.31 18.18
N GLY A 110 -10.36 -4.10 18.51
CA GLY A 110 -10.76 -3.72 19.86
C GLY A 110 -11.93 -4.54 20.39
N ILE A 111 -12.95 -4.79 19.57
CA ILE A 111 -14.07 -5.68 19.92
C ILE A 111 -13.57 -7.11 20.15
N SER A 112 -12.62 -7.61 19.35
CA SER A 112 -12.00 -8.92 19.55
C SER A 112 -11.34 -9.05 20.92
N LEU A 113 -10.63 -8.02 21.37
CA LEU A 113 -10.03 -7.98 22.72
C LEU A 113 -11.10 -7.98 23.80
N ILE A 114 -12.17 -7.22 23.64
CA ILE A 114 -13.29 -7.17 24.60
C ILE A 114 -13.97 -8.54 24.71
N ILE A 115 -14.26 -9.18 23.56
CA ILE A 115 -14.82 -10.53 23.52
C ILE A 115 -13.90 -11.51 24.27
N TYR A 116 -12.59 -11.45 24.00
CA TYR A 116 -11.61 -12.28 24.69
C TYR A 116 -11.67 -12.08 26.21
N VAL A 117 -11.61 -10.84 26.69
CA VAL A 117 -11.63 -10.53 28.13
C VAL A 117 -12.90 -11.06 28.79
N ILE A 118 -14.08 -10.79 28.21
CA ILE A 118 -15.36 -11.23 28.76
C ILE A 118 -15.40 -12.76 28.86
N VAL A 119 -15.14 -13.46 27.75
CA VAL A 119 -15.23 -14.93 27.74
C VAL A 119 -14.17 -15.55 28.66
N ALA A 120 -12.95 -15.01 28.69
CA ALA A 120 -11.90 -15.46 29.60
C ALA A 120 -12.29 -15.28 31.07
N THR A 121 -12.93 -14.17 31.46
CA THR A 121 -13.41 -13.98 32.83
C THR A 121 -14.43 -15.05 33.23
N PHE A 122 -15.40 -15.37 32.35
CA PHE A 122 -16.37 -16.43 32.61
C PHE A 122 -15.73 -17.81 32.68
N LEU A 123 -14.80 -18.13 31.76
CA LEU A 123 -14.10 -19.42 31.79
C LEU A 123 -13.27 -19.59 33.06
N ASN A 124 -12.55 -18.56 33.51
CA ASN A 124 -11.78 -18.62 34.75
C ASN A 124 -12.68 -18.90 35.96
N ALA A 125 -13.85 -18.26 36.05
CA ALA A 125 -14.80 -18.51 37.13
C ALA A 125 -15.29 -19.98 37.17
N ILE A 126 -15.49 -20.59 36.00
CA ILE A 126 -15.89 -22.01 35.89
C ILE A 126 -14.73 -22.95 36.22
N VAL A 127 -13.50 -22.62 35.80
CA VAL A 127 -12.31 -23.41 36.15
C VAL A 127 -12.07 -23.38 37.66
N GLU A 128 -12.21 -22.22 38.28
CA GLU A 128 -11.98 -22.01 39.71
C GLU A 128 -13.00 -22.75 40.59
N SER A 129 -14.22 -22.98 40.10
CA SER A 129 -15.21 -23.79 40.83
C SER A 129 -14.82 -25.28 40.94
N GLY A 130 -13.88 -25.75 40.10
CA GLY A 130 -13.39 -27.14 40.11
C GLY A 130 -14.35 -28.15 39.48
N GLU A 131 -15.51 -27.71 38.97
CA GLU A 131 -16.56 -28.61 38.46
C GLU A 131 -16.28 -29.17 37.05
N ALA A 132 -15.42 -28.50 36.27
CA ALA A 132 -15.22 -28.85 34.86
C ALA A 132 -13.75 -28.68 34.40
N PRO A 133 -12.80 -29.52 34.85
CA PRO A 133 -11.38 -29.36 34.52
C PRO A 133 -11.08 -29.41 33.00
N ILE A 134 -11.94 -30.06 32.21
CA ILE A 134 -11.82 -30.13 30.74
C ILE A 134 -12.16 -28.79 30.06
N ILE A 135 -12.86 -27.87 30.75
CA ILE A 135 -13.23 -26.55 30.20
C ILE A 135 -11.99 -25.73 29.81
N GLY A 136 -10.82 -26.02 30.38
CA GLY A 136 -9.55 -25.41 29.98
C GLY A 136 -9.22 -25.59 28.50
N LEU A 137 -9.74 -26.62 27.84
CA LEU A 137 -9.56 -26.81 26.39
C LEU A 137 -10.25 -25.71 25.56
N ALA A 138 -11.25 -25.01 26.12
CA ALA A 138 -11.91 -23.88 25.46
C ALA A 138 -10.97 -22.68 25.22
N TYR A 139 -9.82 -22.62 25.91
CA TYR A 139 -8.80 -21.61 25.63
C TYR A 139 -8.13 -21.79 24.26
N ILE A 140 -8.08 -23.01 23.71
CA ILE A 140 -7.42 -23.27 22.42
C ILE A 140 -8.07 -22.46 21.27
N PRO A 141 -9.38 -22.60 20.98
CA PRO A 141 -10.01 -21.82 19.92
C PRO A 141 -10.05 -20.32 20.24
N MET A 142 -10.09 -19.95 21.52
CA MET A 142 -10.07 -18.56 21.96
C MET A 142 -8.73 -17.88 21.67
N LEU A 143 -7.61 -18.54 22.00
CA LEU A 143 -6.27 -18.05 21.69
C LEU A 143 -6.04 -18.00 20.18
N TRP A 144 -6.55 -19.00 19.43
CA TRP A 144 -6.49 -18.99 17.98
C TRP A 144 -7.22 -17.79 17.36
N PHE A 145 -8.44 -17.51 17.82
CA PHE A 145 -9.20 -16.33 17.42
C PHE A 145 -8.40 -15.04 17.68
N LEU A 146 -7.86 -14.87 18.89
CA LEU A 146 -7.08 -13.69 19.26
C LEU A 146 -5.83 -13.52 18.39
N TRP A 147 -5.12 -14.63 18.13
CA TRP A 147 -3.92 -14.67 17.29
C TRP A 147 -4.23 -14.31 15.83
N ALA A 148 -5.33 -14.84 15.28
CA ALA A 148 -5.79 -14.55 13.94
C ALA A 148 -6.20 -13.07 13.78
N GLN A 149 -6.94 -12.51 14.74
CA GLN A 149 -7.32 -11.10 14.70
C GLN A 149 -6.09 -10.17 14.87
N GLY A 150 -5.17 -10.51 15.77
CA GLY A 150 -3.91 -9.80 15.94
C GLY A 150 -3.09 -9.74 14.65
N ALA A 151 -2.92 -10.89 13.98
CA ALA A 151 -2.21 -10.96 12.71
C ALA A 151 -2.88 -10.11 11.62
N LYS A 152 -4.20 -10.21 11.43
CA LYS A 152 -4.93 -9.36 10.47
C LYS A 152 -4.85 -7.87 10.80
N ARG A 153 -4.65 -7.53 12.08
CA ARG A 153 -4.46 -6.14 12.50
C ARG A 153 -3.04 -5.65 12.19
N CYS A 154 -2.03 -6.49 12.37
CA CYS A 154 -0.67 -6.24 11.87
C CYS A 154 -0.67 -6.02 10.36
N HIS A 155 -1.36 -6.90 9.62
CA HIS A 155 -1.52 -6.80 8.16
C HIS A 155 -2.14 -5.47 7.73
N ASP A 156 -3.11 -4.96 8.50
CA ASP A 156 -3.75 -3.68 8.20
C ASP A 156 -2.79 -2.49 8.31
N VAL A 157 -1.77 -2.56 9.17
CA VAL A 157 -0.72 -1.53 9.27
C VAL A 157 0.50 -1.82 8.39
N GLY A 158 0.44 -2.88 7.58
CA GLY A 158 1.50 -3.26 6.63
C GLY A 158 2.65 -4.07 7.23
N ASN A 159 2.45 -4.64 8.41
CA ASN A 159 3.41 -5.52 9.06
C ASN A 159 2.95 -6.97 8.97
N ASN A 160 3.89 -7.91 8.95
CA ASN A 160 3.55 -9.32 9.03
C ASN A 160 2.96 -9.69 10.41
N GLY A 161 2.26 -10.82 10.48
CA GLY A 161 1.55 -11.25 11.69
C GLY A 161 2.41 -11.42 12.94
N TRP A 162 3.72 -11.67 12.81
CA TRP A 162 4.61 -11.93 13.95
C TRP A 162 4.88 -10.71 14.82
N TRP A 163 4.63 -9.49 14.32
CA TRP A 163 4.80 -8.26 15.09
C TRP A 163 3.98 -8.22 16.38
N GLN A 164 2.90 -9.00 16.48
CA GLN A 164 2.11 -9.10 17.71
C GLN A 164 2.89 -9.65 18.93
N ILE A 165 4.03 -10.31 18.71
CA ILE A 165 4.90 -10.81 19.79
C ILE A 165 5.67 -9.67 20.48
N ILE A 166 5.87 -8.55 19.78
CA ILE A 166 6.59 -7.42 20.34
C ILE A 166 5.83 -6.90 21.57
N PRO A 167 6.49 -6.79 22.73
CA PRO A 167 5.85 -6.28 23.94
C PRO A 167 5.15 -4.94 23.70
N PHE A 168 3.93 -4.81 24.23
CA PHE A 168 3.07 -3.62 24.10
C PHE A 168 2.60 -3.25 22.69
N TYR A 169 3.07 -3.92 21.63
CA TYR A 169 2.66 -3.63 20.26
C TYR A 169 1.15 -3.85 20.05
N VAL A 170 0.58 -4.87 20.70
CA VAL A 170 -0.86 -5.11 20.75
C VAL A 170 -1.66 -3.89 21.25
N PHE A 171 -1.14 -3.12 22.21
CA PHE A 171 -1.81 -1.89 22.66
C PHE A 171 -1.65 -0.75 21.66
N TRP A 172 -0.46 -0.63 21.05
CA TRP A 172 -0.23 0.36 20.01
C TRP A 172 -1.15 0.15 18.78
N LEU A 173 -1.41 -1.11 18.41
CA LEU A 173 -2.33 -1.47 17.32
C LEU A 173 -3.78 -1.00 17.51
N LEU A 174 -4.20 -0.68 18.74
CA LEU A 174 -5.53 -0.12 19.01
C LEU A 174 -5.68 1.30 18.49
N PHE A 175 -4.58 2.05 18.42
CA PHE A 175 -4.61 3.47 18.09
C PHE A 175 -4.16 3.76 16.66
N GLN A 176 -3.25 2.95 16.12
CA GLN A 176 -2.68 3.22 14.79
C GLN A 176 -3.72 3.18 13.67
N ASP A 177 -3.59 4.01 12.64
CA ASP A 177 -4.42 3.88 11.43
C ASP A 177 -3.86 2.81 10.47
N GLY A 178 -4.75 2.09 9.79
CA GLY A 178 -4.35 1.13 8.75
C GLY A 178 -3.84 1.83 7.49
N GLN A 179 -3.00 1.14 6.71
CA GLN A 179 -2.48 1.63 5.44
C GLN A 179 -3.62 1.91 4.44
N PRO A 180 -3.65 3.06 3.76
CA PRO A 180 -4.68 3.33 2.76
C PRO A 180 -4.54 2.39 1.55
N GLY A 181 -5.65 2.15 0.84
CA GLY A 181 -5.64 1.40 -0.42
C GLY A 181 -5.27 -0.08 -0.30
N LEU A 182 -4.70 -0.62 -1.37
CA LEU A 182 -4.28 -2.02 -1.49
C LEU A 182 -2.88 -2.23 -0.89
N ASN A 183 -2.71 -3.27 -0.09
CA ASN A 183 -1.39 -3.78 0.31
C ASN A 183 -1.29 -5.29 0.05
N GLU A 184 -0.18 -5.93 0.45
CA GLU A 184 0.06 -7.35 0.22
C GLU A 184 -1.01 -8.29 0.81
N TYR A 185 -1.74 -7.81 1.83
CA TYR A 185 -2.81 -8.53 2.52
C TYR A 185 -4.22 -8.17 2.02
N GLY A 186 -4.33 -7.36 0.97
CA GLY A 186 -5.59 -7.00 0.32
C GLY A 186 -6.05 -5.55 0.55
N TYR A 187 -7.25 -5.25 0.06
CA TYR A 187 -7.83 -3.90 0.08
C TYR A 187 -8.12 -3.41 1.50
N ASN A 188 -7.99 -2.10 1.71
CA ASN A 188 -8.34 -1.46 2.97
C ASN A 188 -9.84 -1.69 3.27
N PRO A 189 -10.19 -2.19 4.48
CA PRO A 189 -11.59 -2.38 4.86
C PRO A 189 -12.41 -1.08 4.97
N LYS A 190 -11.80 0.11 4.86
CA LYS A 190 -12.52 1.40 4.75
C LYS A 190 -13.09 1.65 3.35
N GLY A 191 -12.60 0.97 2.32
CA GLY A 191 -12.67 1.46 0.94
C GLY A 191 -11.50 2.39 0.64
#